data_AF-A0A957TX50-F1
#
_entry.id   AF-A0A957TX50-F1
#
_cell.length_a   1.000
_cell.length_b   1.000
_cell.length_c   1.000
_cell.angle_alpha   90.00
_cell.angle_beta   90.00
_cell.angle_gamma   90.00
#
_symmetry.space_group_name_H-M   'P 1'
#
loop_
_entity.id
_entity.type
_entity.pdbx_description
1 polymer ?
#
loop_
_entity_poly.entity_id
_entity_poly.type
_entity_poly.pdbx_seq_one_letter_code
_entity_poly.pdbx_strand_id
1 'polypeptide(L)'
;MNFTTYFSKQRTPQSMAIPGTAQVMNSAGGYAWSVDDWARLDRFLVLGTEGGTYYIGEQKLTLENAQVIQQCIAADGQRVVARIVEISVAGRAPKNDPALFALAMCAGLGDEATRRAALAALSQVARIGTHLFHFLAYVELFRGWGRAMRRAVADWYNDMPTDRLAYQVIKYQQRDGWSHRDALRLAHPRATDAQRNAIYHWITQGWPSVGVEPHEDEVLRKLWAFE
;
A
#
# COMPACT_ATOMS: atom_id res chain seq x y z
N MET A 1 -45.05 -39.18 -1.09
CA MET A 1 -43.89 -38.33 -1.40
C MET A 1 -43.85 -37.23 -0.35
N ASN A 2 -42.78 -37.09 0.42
CA ASN A 2 -42.69 -36.05 1.46
C ASN A 2 -42.05 -34.78 0.87
N PHE A 3 -42.87 -33.77 0.58
CA PHE A 3 -42.42 -32.53 -0.08
C PHE A 3 -41.42 -31.73 0.77
N THR A 4 -41.47 -31.84 2.10
CA THR A 4 -40.56 -31.10 2.99
C THR A 4 -39.13 -31.64 2.98
N THR A 5 -38.90 -32.84 2.44
CA THR A 5 -37.55 -33.37 2.21
C THR A 5 -36.81 -32.59 1.11
N TYR A 6 -37.56 -32.04 0.14
CA TYR A 6 -36.99 -31.34 -1.01
C TYR A 6 -37.19 -29.81 -0.94
N PHE A 7 -38.11 -29.33 -0.09
CA PHE A 7 -38.38 -27.92 0.10
C PHE A 7 -38.60 -27.60 1.59
N SER A 8 -37.54 -27.17 2.26
CA SER A 8 -37.57 -26.74 3.67
C SER A 8 -36.63 -25.56 3.87
N LYS A 9 -37.06 -24.57 4.67
CA LYS A 9 -36.21 -23.45 5.11
C LYS A 9 -35.41 -23.76 6.38
N GLN A 10 -35.83 -24.78 7.15
CA GLN A 10 -35.19 -25.15 8.42
C GLN A 10 -34.13 -26.24 8.26
N ARG A 11 -34.22 -27.04 7.20
CA ARG A 11 -33.31 -28.15 6.89
C ARG A 11 -33.03 -28.18 5.40
N THR A 12 -32.14 -27.29 4.95
CA THR A 12 -31.66 -27.23 3.55
C THR A 12 -30.23 -27.77 3.50
N PRO A 13 -29.92 -28.77 2.66
CA PRO A 13 -28.53 -29.20 2.43
C PRO A 13 -27.67 -28.06 1.89
N GLN A 14 -26.38 -28.02 2.23
CA GLN A 14 -25.48 -26.94 1.76
C GLN A 14 -25.33 -26.87 0.23
N SER A 15 -25.63 -27.95 -0.49
CA SER A 15 -25.65 -27.99 -1.96
C SER A 15 -26.86 -27.28 -2.58
N MET A 16 -27.76 -26.70 -1.77
CA MET A 16 -28.93 -25.94 -2.22
C MET A 16 -29.04 -24.62 -1.45
N ALA A 17 -29.46 -23.56 -2.14
CA ALA A 17 -29.81 -22.32 -1.47
C ALA A 17 -31.06 -22.51 -0.60
N ILE A 18 -31.05 -21.93 0.60
CA ILE A 18 -32.25 -21.86 1.44
C ILE A 18 -33.34 -21.10 0.66
N PRO A 19 -34.55 -21.69 0.48
CA PRO A 19 -35.58 -21.07 -0.33
C PRO A 19 -35.95 -19.65 0.11
N GLY A 20 -35.91 -18.69 -0.81
CA GLY A 20 -36.23 -17.29 -0.56
C GLY A 20 -35.13 -16.48 0.14
N THR A 21 -33.87 -16.95 0.10
CA THR A 21 -32.71 -16.22 0.62
C THR A 21 -31.82 -15.72 -0.52
N ALA A 22 -30.92 -14.78 -0.20
CA ALA A 22 -29.92 -14.24 -1.12
C ALA A 22 -28.60 -15.02 -1.07
N GLN A 23 -28.62 -16.32 -0.75
CA GLN A 23 -27.42 -17.14 -0.75
C GLN A 23 -26.88 -17.32 -2.18
N VAL A 24 -25.56 -17.25 -2.30
CA VAL A 24 -24.82 -17.46 -3.54
C VAL A 24 -23.97 -18.72 -3.43
N MET A 25 -23.74 -19.37 -4.56
CA MET A 25 -22.88 -20.55 -4.62
C MET A 25 -21.41 -20.14 -4.44
N ASN A 26 -20.70 -20.81 -3.54
CA ASN A 26 -19.28 -20.62 -3.27
C ASN A 26 -18.41 -21.53 -4.16
N SER A 27 -17.09 -21.36 -4.07
CA SER A 27 -16.13 -22.11 -4.90
C SER A 27 -16.08 -23.62 -4.63
N ALA A 28 -16.63 -24.10 -3.52
CA ALA A 28 -16.73 -25.52 -3.18
C ALA A 28 -18.09 -26.14 -3.60
N GLY A 29 -18.96 -25.38 -4.28
CA GLY A 29 -20.28 -25.83 -4.74
C GLY A 29 -21.39 -25.78 -3.69
N GLY A 30 -21.11 -25.25 -2.48
CA GLY A 30 -22.11 -25.01 -1.45
C GLY A 30 -22.68 -23.58 -1.50
N TYR A 31 -23.81 -23.33 -0.84
CA TYR A 31 -24.45 -22.01 -0.79
C TYR A 31 -24.15 -21.27 0.52
N ALA A 32 -23.73 -20.01 0.41
CA ALA A 32 -23.39 -19.14 1.54
C ALA A 32 -23.84 -17.70 1.27
N TRP A 33 -23.80 -16.83 2.28
CA TRP A 33 -24.04 -15.40 2.09
C TRP A 33 -22.79 -14.71 1.58
N SER A 34 -22.95 -13.80 0.62
CA SER A 34 -21.86 -12.92 0.19
C SER A 34 -21.48 -11.98 1.32
N VAL A 35 -20.18 -11.78 1.47
CA VAL A 35 -19.64 -10.78 2.38
C VAL A 35 -19.67 -9.44 1.67
N ASP A 36 -19.99 -8.37 2.41
CA ASP A 36 -20.06 -7.02 1.85
C ASP A 36 -18.66 -6.50 1.48
N ASP A 37 -18.63 -5.46 0.64
CA ASP A 37 -17.40 -4.92 0.09
C ASP A 37 -16.45 -4.36 1.17
N TRP A 38 -16.97 -3.81 2.27
CA TRP A 38 -16.13 -3.29 3.36
C TRP A 38 -15.44 -4.43 4.12
N ALA A 39 -16.16 -5.51 4.41
CA ALA A 39 -15.56 -6.69 5.01
C ALA A 39 -14.58 -7.41 4.05
N ARG A 40 -14.81 -7.34 2.73
CA ARG A 40 -13.84 -7.82 1.73
C ARG A 40 -12.59 -6.92 1.66
N LEU A 41 -12.73 -5.60 1.74
CA LEU A 41 -11.61 -4.66 1.86
C LEU A 41 -10.75 -5.00 3.08
N ASP A 42 -11.35 -5.23 4.25
CA ASP A 42 -10.62 -5.60 5.46
C ASP A 42 -9.85 -6.92 5.30
N ARG A 43 -10.48 -7.92 4.68
CA ARG A 43 -9.81 -9.19 4.37
C ARG A 43 -8.62 -8.99 3.44
N PHE A 44 -8.77 -8.18 2.40
CA PHE A 44 -7.66 -7.87 1.50
C PHE A 44 -6.52 -7.17 2.25
N LEU A 45 -6.83 -6.16 3.08
CA LEU A 45 -5.82 -5.40 3.82
C LEU A 45 -5.05 -6.26 4.82
N VAL A 46 -5.67 -7.29 5.40
CA VAL A 46 -5.04 -8.19 6.37
C VAL A 46 -4.38 -9.40 5.73
N LEU A 47 -5.03 -10.05 4.76
CA LEU A 47 -4.60 -11.34 4.21
C LEU A 47 -3.87 -11.21 2.87
N GLY A 48 -4.10 -10.13 2.12
CA GLY A 48 -3.64 -10.00 0.74
C GLY A 48 -4.26 -11.05 -0.18
N THR A 49 -3.57 -11.35 -1.28
CA THR A 49 -4.01 -12.31 -2.30
C THR A 49 -2.92 -13.30 -2.74
N GLU A 50 -1.71 -13.18 -2.18
CA GLU A 50 -0.54 -14.00 -2.52
C GLU A 50 -0.80 -15.49 -2.24
N GLY A 51 -0.43 -16.33 -3.21
CA GLY A 51 -0.71 -17.77 -3.19
C GLY A 51 -2.18 -18.13 -3.47
N GLY A 52 -3.06 -17.13 -3.61
CA GLY A 52 -4.49 -17.34 -3.75
C GLY A 52 -5.13 -17.96 -2.50
N THR A 53 -6.19 -18.74 -2.72
CA THR A 53 -6.78 -19.63 -1.71
C THR A 53 -6.76 -21.05 -2.25
N TYR A 54 -7.09 -22.03 -1.41
CA TYR A 54 -7.23 -23.43 -1.84
C TYR A 54 -8.14 -23.61 -3.07
N TYR A 55 -9.12 -22.72 -3.28
CA TYR A 55 -10.10 -22.82 -4.37
C TYR A 55 -9.94 -21.77 -5.48
N ILE A 56 -9.13 -20.73 -5.30
CA ILE A 56 -9.02 -19.59 -6.22
C ILE A 56 -7.54 -19.20 -6.39
N GLY A 57 -7.03 -19.22 -7.61
CA GLY A 57 -5.66 -18.80 -7.90
C GLY A 57 -5.42 -17.29 -7.67
N GLU A 58 -4.16 -16.94 -7.40
CA GLU A 58 -3.71 -15.58 -7.05
C GLU A 58 -4.18 -14.50 -8.04
N GLN A 59 -3.99 -14.69 -9.35
CA GLN A 59 -4.36 -13.69 -10.36
C GLN A 59 -5.86 -13.33 -10.29
N LYS A 60 -6.72 -14.35 -10.20
CA LYS A 60 -8.17 -14.15 -10.12
C LYS A 60 -8.55 -13.47 -8.82
N LEU A 61 -7.95 -13.88 -7.70
CA LEU A 61 -8.21 -13.28 -6.39
C LEU A 61 -7.77 -11.82 -6.34
N THR A 62 -6.64 -11.47 -6.95
CA THR A 62 -6.16 -10.08 -7.06
C THR A 62 -7.13 -9.23 -7.88
N LEU A 63 -7.59 -9.71 -9.03
CA LEU A 63 -8.54 -8.97 -9.88
C LEU A 63 -9.88 -8.74 -9.17
N GLU A 64 -10.42 -9.76 -8.51
CA GLU A 64 -11.66 -9.65 -7.75
C GLU A 64 -11.54 -8.67 -6.57
N ASN A 65 -10.42 -8.66 -5.84
CA ASN A 65 -10.22 -7.70 -4.75
C ASN A 65 -9.96 -6.28 -5.25
N ALA A 66 -9.26 -6.11 -6.38
CA ALA A 66 -9.10 -4.78 -6.99
C ALA A 66 -10.46 -4.17 -7.36
N GLN A 67 -11.38 -4.95 -7.92
CA GLN A 67 -12.75 -4.50 -8.23
C GLN A 67 -13.51 -4.06 -6.97
N VAL A 68 -13.39 -4.82 -5.87
CA VAL A 68 -13.99 -4.44 -4.58
C VAL A 68 -13.42 -3.13 -4.06
N ILE A 69 -12.10 -2.95 -4.14
CA ILE A 69 -11.46 -1.71 -3.70
C ILE A 69 -11.97 -0.53 -4.55
N GLN A 70 -12.13 -0.70 -5.86
CA GLN A 70 -12.72 0.31 -6.74
C GLN A 70 -14.16 0.67 -6.32
N GLN A 71 -14.99 -0.33 -6.01
CA GLN A 71 -16.35 -0.14 -5.53
C GLN A 71 -16.38 0.61 -4.19
N CYS A 72 -15.49 0.25 -3.24
CA CYS A 72 -15.36 0.94 -1.97
C CYS A 72 -14.90 2.39 -2.15
N ILE A 73 -13.94 2.64 -3.06
CA ILE A 73 -13.47 4.01 -3.37
C ILE A 73 -14.60 4.86 -3.96
N ALA A 74 -15.41 4.30 -4.86
CA ALA A 74 -16.54 4.99 -5.45
C ALA A 74 -17.66 5.27 -4.43
N ALA A 75 -17.84 4.38 -3.45
CA ALA A 75 -18.83 4.54 -2.38
C ALA A 75 -18.39 5.57 -1.33
N ASP A 76 -17.16 5.46 -0.81
CA ASP A 76 -16.57 6.39 0.18
C ASP A 76 -15.04 6.20 0.24
N GLY A 77 -14.31 6.84 -0.68
CA GLY A 77 -12.86 6.70 -0.75
C GLY A 77 -12.12 7.28 0.45
N GLN A 78 -12.66 8.28 1.15
CA GLN A 78 -12.03 8.80 2.38
C GLN A 78 -12.09 7.77 3.51
N ARG A 79 -13.19 7.02 3.63
CA ARG A 79 -13.29 5.88 4.55
C ARG A 79 -12.31 4.77 4.20
N VAL A 80 -12.10 4.48 2.91
CA VAL A 80 -11.07 3.50 2.48
C VAL A 80 -9.69 3.93 2.96
N VAL A 81 -9.30 5.19 2.73
CA VAL A 81 -8.00 5.72 3.18
C VAL A 81 -7.87 5.64 4.71
N ALA A 82 -8.90 6.05 5.46
CA ALA A 82 -8.88 5.97 6.91
C ALA A 82 -8.66 4.53 7.40
N ARG A 83 -9.32 3.55 6.76
CA ARG A 83 -9.18 2.13 7.12
C ARG A 83 -7.80 1.57 6.78
N ILE A 84 -7.23 1.96 5.64
CA ILE A 84 -5.85 1.60 5.25
C ILE A 84 -4.86 2.08 6.32
N VAL A 85 -4.96 3.35 6.73
CA VAL A 85 -4.10 3.94 7.75
C VAL A 85 -4.26 3.20 9.07
N GLU A 86 -5.49 2.95 9.51
CA GLU A 86 -5.76 2.23 10.77
C GLU A 86 -5.08 0.86 10.79
N ILE A 87 -5.27 0.04 9.75
CA ILE A 87 -4.70 -1.31 9.69
C ILE A 87 -3.17 -1.28 9.63
N SER A 88 -2.60 -0.37 8.84
CA SER A 88 -1.15 -0.24 8.67
C SER A 88 -0.45 0.25 9.94
N VAL A 89 -1.00 1.29 10.59
CA VAL A 89 -0.45 1.88 11.82
C VAL A 89 -0.60 0.92 13.00
N ALA A 90 -1.74 0.25 13.13
CA ALA A 90 -1.95 -0.74 14.20
C ALA A 90 -1.16 -2.04 13.99
N GLY A 91 -0.51 -2.24 12.83
CA GLY A 91 0.28 -3.43 12.55
C GLY A 91 -0.54 -4.72 12.51
N ARG A 92 -1.81 -4.64 12.09
CA ARG A 92 -2.75 -5.78 12.13
C ARG A 92 -2.54 -6.78 10.99
N ALA A 93 -1.80 -6.40 9.95
CA ALA A 93 -1.50 -7.23 8.80
C ALA A 93 -0.03 -7.73 8.87
N PRO A 94 0.25 -9.01 8.55
CA PRO A 94 1.60 -9.54 8.49
C PRO A 94 2.46 -8.91 7.38
N LYS A 95 1.84 -8.48 6.27
CA LYS A 95 2.48 -7.77 5.16
C LYS A 95 1.80 -6.42 4.93
N ASN A 96 2.58 -5.41 4.57
CA ASN A 96 2.07 -4.04 4.37
C ASN A 96 1.70 -3.77 2.89
N ASP A 97 2.09 -4.67 1.99
CA ASP A 97 1.90 -4.59 0.53
C ASP A 97 0.43 -4.37 0.14
N PRO A 98 -0.57 -5.07 0.73
CA PRO A 98 -1.98 -4.81 0.41
C PRO A 98 -2.41 -3.38 0.75
N ALA A 99 -1.94 -2.84 1.88
CA ALA A 99 -2.23 -1.46 2.28
C ALA A 99 -1.61 -0.44 1.30
N LEU A 100 -0.38 -0.70 0.83
CA LEU A 100 0.31 0.15 -0.14
C LEU A 100 -0.39 0.13 -1.52
N PHE A 101 -0.81 -1.06 -1.97
CA PHE A 101 -1.57 -1.21 -3.22
C PHE A 101 -2.92 -0.48 -3.15
N ALA A 102 -3.70 -0.69 -2.08
CA ALA A 102 -4.98 -0.02 -1.90
C ALA A 102 -4.82 1.52 -1.78
N LEU A 103 -3.75 1.99 -1.13
CA LEU A 103 -3.43 3.42 -1.06
C LEU A 103 -3.11 4.00 -2.43
N ALA A 104 -2.36 3.27 -3.26
CA ALA A 104 -2.06 3.65 -4.64
C ALA A 104 -3.33 3.73 -5.50
N MET A 105 -4.27 2.79 -5.34
CA MET A 105 -5.57 2.84 -5.99
C MET A 105 -6.37 4.08 -5.55
N CYS A 106 -6.40 4.40 -4.26
CA CYS A 106 -7.05 5.63 -3.77
C CYS A 106 -6.41 6.89 -4.37
N ALA A 107 -5.08 6.92 -4.46
CA ALA A 107 -4.33 8.05 -5.00
C ALA A 107 -4.54 8.26 -6.51
N GLY A 108 -4.84 7.22 -7.28
CA GLY A 108 -5.09 7.30 -8.73
C GLY A 108 -6.56 7.36 -9.13
N LEU A 109 -7.38 6.46 -8.59
CA LEU A 109 -8.76 6.22 -9.01
C LEU A 109 -9.80 7.02 -8.22
N GLY A 110 -9.45 7.50 -7.02
CA GLY A 110 -10.37 8.26 -6.18
C GLY A 110 -10.76 9.62 -6.75
N ASP A 111 -11.79 10.23 -6.16
CA ASP A 111 -12.12 11.64 -6.38
C ASP A 111 -11.06 12.58 -5.78
N GLU A 112 -11.22 13.90 -5.92
CA GLU A 112 -10.21 14.84 -5.44
C GLU A 112 -9.95 14.72 -3.93
N ALA A 113 -11.01 14.55 -3.12
CA ALA A 113 -10.92 14.41 -1.68
C ALA A 113 -10.15 13.13 -1.29
N THR A 114 -10.48 12.00 -1.93
CA THR A 114 -9.82 10.71 -1.72
C THR A 114 -8.36 10.74 -2.14
N ARG A 115 -8.05 11.29 -3.32
CA ARG A 115 -6.66 11.41 -3.79
C ARG A 115 -5.82 12.25 -2.85
N ARG A 116 -6.38 13.35 -2.34
CA ARG A 116 -5.71 14.22 -1.36
C ARG A 116 -5.46 13.49 -0.04
N ALA A 117 -6.47 12.77 0.47
CA ALA A 117 -6.35 11.99 1.69
C ALA A 117 -5.29 10.88 1.56
N ALA A 118 -5.31 10.12 0.45
CA ALA A 118 -4.37 9.04 0.20
C ALA A 118 -2.92 9.54 0.15
N LEU A 119 -2.68 10.64 -0.56
CA LEU A 119 -1.34 11.23 -0.66
C LEU A 119 -0.85 11.83 0.67
N ALA A 120 -1.74 12.44 1.47
CA ALA A 120 -1.40 12.93 2.80
C ALA A 120 -1.09 11.79 3.80
N ALA A 121 -1.67 10.61 3.58
CA ALA A 121 -1.44 9.42 4.40
C ALA A 121 -0.15 8.66 4.02
N LEU A 122 0.55 9.04 2.94
CA LEU A 122 1.67 8.28 2.38
C LEU A 122 2.74 7.95 3.43
N SER A 123 3.22 8.94 4.20
CA SER A 123 4.29 8.73 5.19
C SER A 123 3.88 7.84 6.37
N GLN A 124 2.57 7.78 6.68
CA GLN A 124 2.04 6.93 7.75
C GLN A 124 2.02 5.45 7.33
N VAL A 125 1.66 5.18 6.08
CA VAL A 125 1.56 3.82 5.53
C VAL A 125 2.93 3.34 5.03
N ALA A 126 3.63 4.17 4.26
CA ALA A 126 4.94 3.89 3.70
C ALA A 126 6.08 4.19 4.70
N ARG A 127 6.15 3.41 5.78
CA ARG A 127 7.05 3.69 6.93
C ARG A 127 8.57 3.58 6.65
N ILE A 128 8.98 2.89 5.59
CA ILE A 128 10.40 2.63 5.24
C ILE A 128 10.61 2.73 3.72
N GLY A 129 11.86 2.76 3.27
CA GLY A 129 12.24 2.86 1.84
C GLY A 129 11.58 1.78 0.97
N THR A 130 11.59 0.51 1.40
CA THR A 130 10.87 -0.58 0.72
C THR A 130 9.39 -0.26 0.50
N HIS A 131 8.70 0.28 1.50
CA HIS A 131 7.28 0.61 1.37
C HIS A 131 7.06 1.77 0.40
N LEU A 132 7.94 2.78 0.44
CA LEU A 132 7.89 3.89 -0.52
C LEU A 132 8.01 3.35 -1.95
N PHE A 133 8.96 2.47 -2.20
CA PHE A 133 9.20 1.90 -3.53
C PHE A 133 8.06 0.99 -4.01
N HIS A 134 7.51 0.14 -3.14
CA HIS A 134 6.33 -0.66 -3.48
C HIS A 134 5.14 0.26 -3.84
N PHE A 135 4.92 1.34 -3.08
CA PHE A 135 3.89 2.33 -3.41
C PHE A 135 4.14 3.01 -4.75
N LEU A 136 5.39 3.42 -5.05
CA LEU A 136 5.75 4.04 -6.32
C LEU A 136 5.52 3.07 -7.50
N ALA A 137 5.93 1.81 -7.36
CA ALA A 137 5.68 0.79 -8.37
C ALA A 137 4.18 0.58 -8.65
N TYR A 138 3.33 0.60 -7.61
CA TYR A 138 1.88 0.48 -7.79
C TYR A 138 1.22 1.73 -8.35
N VAL A 139 1.56 2.91 -7.84
CA VAL A 139 0.83 4.16 -8.15
C VAL A 139 1.03 4.62 -9.58
N GLU A 140 2.17 4.27 -10.21
CA GLU A 140 2.42 4.57 -11.62
C GLU A 140 1.46 3.87 -12.59
N LEU A 141 0.91 2.72 -12.18
CA LEU A 141 -0.11 2.02 -12.97
C LEU A 141 -1.47 2.75 -12.95
N PHE A 142 -1.67 3.69 -12.02
CA PHE A 142 -2.94 4.39 -11.84
C PHE A 142 -2.87 5.89 -12.15
N ARG A 143 -1.68 6.52 -12.09
CA ARG A 143 -1.52 7.96 -12.33
C ARG A 143 -0.07 8.37 -12.62
N GLY A 144 0.08 9.55 -13.22
CA GLY A 144 1.37 10.23 -13.38
C GLY A 144 1.74 11.22 -12.26
N TRP A 145 2.90 11.85 -12.44
CA TRP A 145 3.56 12.77 -11.51
C TRP A 145 3.03 14.21 -11.53
N GLY A 146 1.79 14.38 -11.08
CA GLY A 146 1.19 15.71 -10.84
C GLY A 146 1.80 16.43 -9.62
N ARG A 147 1.44 17.71 -9.42
CA ARG A 147 1.91 18.53 -8.28
C ARG A 147 1.70 17.85 -6.92
N ALA A 148 0.51 17.27 -6.70
CA ALA A 148 0.19 16.61 -5.44
C ALA A 148 1.05 15.37 -5.18
N MET A 149 1.29 14.56 -6.21
CA MET A 149 2.13 13.36 -6.12
C MET A 149 3.59 13.71 -5.82
N ARG A 150 4.15 14.67 -6.58
CA ARG A 150 5.51 15.19 -6.34
C ARG A 150 5.66 15.70 -4.92
N ARG A 151 4.68 16.47 -4.44
CA ARG A 151 4.67 17.00 -3.07
C ARG A 151 4.62 15.87 -2.04
N ALA A 152 3.72 14.89 -2.16
CA ALA A 152 3.60 13.82 -1.18
C ALA A 152 4.89 12.99 -1.04
N VAL A 153 5.55 12.69 -2.17
CA VAL A 153 6.85 12.01 -2.15
C VAL A 153 7.93 12.92 -1.58
N ALA A 154 7.95 14.21 -1.92
CA ALA A 154 8.90 15.16 -1.35
C ALA A 154 8.74 15.29 0.18
N ASP A 155 7.50 15.36 0.65
CA ASP A 155 7.15 15.45 2.08
C ASP A 155 7.58 14.17 2.82
N TRP A 156 7.51 12.98 2.19
CA TRP A 156 8.07 11.74 2.76
C TRP A 156 9.56 11.86 3.12
N TYR A 157 10.35 12.51 2.26
CA TYR A 157 11.76 12.74 2.52
C TYR A 157 12.00 13.91 3.47
N ASN A 158 11.26 15.01 3.32
CA ASN A 158 11.48 16.24 4.07
C ASN A 158 11.03 16.14 5.53
N ASP A 159 9.92 15.46 5.80
CA ASP A 159 9.35 15.35 7.15
C ASP A 159 10.05 14.29 8.00
N MET A 160 10.80 13.38 7.37
CA MET A 160 11.54 12.34 8.09
C MET A 160 12.76 12.92 8.81
N PRO A 161 12.99 12.63 10.11
CA PRO A 161 14.22 13.04 10.80
C PRO A 161 15.47 12.59 10.05
N THR A 162 16.47 13.47 9.94
CA THR A 162 17.68 13.26 9.10
C THR A 162 18.43 11.99 9.47
N ASP A 163 18.53 11.67 10.75
CA ASP A 163 19.13 10.43 11.25
C ASP A 163 18.44 9.16 10.71
N ARG A 164 17.10 9.17 10.74
CA ARG A 164 16.29 8.07 10.19
C ARG A 164 16.39 8.05 8.67
N LEU A 165 16.35 9.21 8.02
CA LEU A 165 16.48 9.30 6.57
C LEU A 165 17.81 8.71 6.10
N ALA A 166 18.92 9.07 6.74
CA ALA A 166 20.25 8.51 6.48
C ALA A 166 20.24 6.97 6.55
N TYR A 167 19.67 6.41 7.62
CA TYR A 167 19.52 4.97 7.75
C TYR A 167 18.66 4.35 6.63
N GLN A 168 17.54 4.99 6.27
CA GLN A 168 16.66 4.49 5.20
C GLN A 168 17.41 4.41 3.87
N VAL A 169 18.14 5.46 3.50
CA VAL A 169 18.77 5.55 2.17
C VAL A 169 20.00 4.67 2.02
N ILE A 170 20.66 4.35 3.13
CA ILE A 170 21.75 3.37 3.19
C ILE A 170 21.20 1.94 3.13
N LYS A 171 20.22 1.62 3.97
CA LYS A 171 19.72 0.24 4.10
C LYS A 171 18.82 -0.19 2.94
N TYR A 172 17.97 0.71 2.46
CA TYR A 172 16.96 0.43 1.44
C TYR A 172 17.28 1.20 0.17
N GLN A 173 18.38 0.85 -0.50
CA GLN A 173 18.85 1.62 -1.67
C GLN A 173 17.89 1.55 -2.86
N GLN A 174 17.30 0.37 -3.11
CA GLN A 174 16.36 0.14 -4.20
C GLN A 174 15.42 -1.04 -3.93
N ARG A 175 14.25 -1.03 -4.58
CA ARG A 175 13.28 -2.14 -4.58
C ARG A 175 12.32 -1.97 -5.77
N ASP A 176 11.82 -3.06 -6.34
CA ASP A 176 10.81 -3.04 -7.42
C ASP A 176 11.15 -2.12 -8.60
N GLY A 177 12.44 -2.03 -8.95
CA GLY A 177 12.93 -1.15 -10.02
C GLY A 177 13.02 0.34 -9.65
N TRP A 178 12.70 0.71 -8.41
CA TRP A 178 12.81 2.06 -7.88
C TRP A 178 14.03 2.24 -6.98
N SER A 179 14.72 3.37 -7.13
CA SER A 179 15.73 3.83 -6.18
C SER A 179 15.34 5.17 -5.55
N HIS A 180 16.02 5.55 -4.46
CA HIS A 180 15.89 6.89 -3.89
C HIS A 180 16.27 7.98 -4.90
N ARG A 181 17.26 7.73 -5.76
CA ARG A 181 17.68 8.67 -6.82
C ARG A 181 16.56 8.95 -7.81
N ASP A 182 15.81 7.94 -8.22
CA ASP A 182 14.69 8.09 -9.16
C ASP A 182 13.55 8.87 -8.52
N ALA A 183 13.19 8.52 -7.29
CA ALA A 183 12.17 9.22 -6.52
C ALA A 183 12.51 10.70 -6.29
N LEU A 184 13.77 11.03 -5.94
CA LEU A 184 14.22 12.42 -5.77
C LEU A 184 14.17 13.20 -7.09
N ARG A 185 14.57 12.58 -8.21
CA ARG A 185 14.55 13.21 -9.53
C ARG A 185 13.14 13.57 -10.00
N LEU A 186 12.14 12.76 -9.65
CA LEU A 186 10.76 13.01 -10.05
C LEU A 186 10.00 13.90 -9.05
N ALA A 187 10.24 13.72 -7.75
CA ALA A 187 9.57 14.50 -6.71
C ALA A 187 10.13 15.93 -6.57
N HIS A 188 11.40 16.13 -6.91
CA HIS A 188 12.12 17.39 -6.73
C HIS A 188 11.99 18.00 -5.32
N PRO A 189 12.24 17.24 -4.22
CA PRO A 189 12.19 17.81 -2.89
C PRO A 189 13.27 18.89 -2.75
N ARG A 190 12.90 20.00 -2.13
CA ARG A 190 13.85 21.01 -1.67
C ARG A 190 14.21 20.68 -0.23
N ALA A 191 15.50 20.48 0.04
CA ALA A 191 16.00 20.25 1.38
C ALA A 191 15.67 21.46 2.28
N THR A 192 15.24 21.17 3.50
CA THR A 192 14.87 22.16 4.52
C THR A 192 16.05 22.58 5.39
N ASP A 193 17.14 21.82 5.36
CA ASP A 193 18.31 21.97 6.20
C ASP A 193 19.57 21.41 5.51
N ALA A 194 20.75 21.74 6.06
CA ALA A 194 22.04 21.38 5.47
C ALA A 194 22.32 19.87 5.49
N GLN A 195 21.94 19.16 6.55
CA GLN A 195 22.13 17.71 6.66
C GLN A 195 21.34 16.97 5.59
N ARG A 196 20.07 17.32 5.43
CA ARG A 196 19.20 16.75 4.40
C ARG A 196 19.69 17.07 3.00
N ASN A 197 20.18 18.28 2.77
CA ASN A 197 20.79 18.65 1.50
C ASN A 197 22.01 17.78 1.18
N ALA A 198 22.88 17.52 2.16
CA ALA A 198 24.02 16.62 2.00
C ALA A 198 23.59 15.17 1.71
N ILE A 199 22.54 14.67 2.38
CA ILE A 199 21.96 13.35 2.09
C ILE A 199 21.42 13.29 0.66
N TYR A 200 20.64 14.29 0.21
CA TYR A 200 20.12 14.32 -1.16
C TYR A 200 21.23 14.42 -2.20
N HIS A 201 22.27 15.21 -1.92
CA HIS A 201 23.46 15.30 -2.76
C HIS A 201 24.13 13.93 -2.89
N TRP A 202 24.38 13.24 -1.78
CA TRP A 202 24.95 11.90 -1.78
C TRP A 202 24.10 10.90 -2.59
N ILE A 203 22.77 10.86 -2.40
CA ILE A 203 21.89 9.98 -3.17
C ILE A 203 21.99 10.23 -4.68
N THR A 204 22.11 11.50 -5.09
CA THR A 204 22.03 11.92 -6.49
C THR A 204 23.38 12.04 -7.20
N GLN A 205 24.48 12.23 -6.49
CA GLN A 205 25.81 12.45 -7.05
C GLN A 205 26.87 11.50 -6.49
N GLY A 206 26.60 10.83 -5.37
CA GLY A 206 27.63 10.14 -4.58
C GLY A 206 28.59 11.13 -3.93
N TRP A 207 29.66 10.62 -3.34
CA TRP A 207 30.80 11.43 -2.90
C TRP A 207 32.02 11.15 -3.78
N PRO A 208 32.72 12.20 -4.28
CA PRO A 208 33.90 12.00 -5.12
C PRO A 208 35.09 11.42 -4.35
N SER A 209 35.17 11.66 -3.04
CA SER A 209 36.16 11.07 -2.13
C SER A 209 35.61 11.05 -0.71
N VAL A 210 35.86 9.96 0.01
CA VAL A 210 35.49 9.81 1.43
C VAL A 210 36.80 9.81 2.21
N GLY A 211 37.06 10.89 2.95
CA GLY A 211 38.33 11.06 3.67
C GLY A 211 38.58 9.96 4.70
N VAL A 212 39.82 9.85 5.20
CA VAL A 212 40.20 8.78 6.16
C VAL A 212 39.64 8.99 7.56
N GLU A 213 39.31 10.22 7.93
CA GLU A 213 38.73 10.55 9.23
C GLU A 213 37.20 10.51 9.19
N PRO A 214 36.53 10.05 10.26
CA PRO A 214 35.07 10.06 10.34
C PRO A 214 34.49 11.47 10.15
N HIS A 215 33.37 11.56 9.44
CA HIS A 215 32.66 12.83 9.28
C HIS A 215 32.26 13.43 10.65
N GLU A 216 32.43 14.75 10.81
CA GLU A 216 32.19 15.47 12.08
C GLU A 216 30.70 15.37 12.50
N ASP A 217 29.79 15.62 11.56
CA ASP A 217 28.35 15.43 11.75
C ASP A 217 27.97 13.95 11.93
N GLU A 218 27.31 13.63 13.04
CA GLU A 218 26.95 12.26 13.43
C GLU A 218 26.01 11.57 12.44
N VAL A 219 25.07 12.30 11.83
CA VAL A 219 24.13 11.75 10.84
C VAL A 219 24.87 11.43 9.56
N LEU A 220 25.70 12.36 9.07
CA LEU A 220 26.49 12.17 7.85
C LEU A 220 27.61 11.15 8.03
N ARG A 221 28.07 10.92 9.26
CA ARG A 221 29.02 9.84 9.58
C ARG A 221 28.49 8.45 9.22
N LYS A 222 27.17 8.24 9.24
CA LYS A 222 26.56 6.98 8.78
C LYS A 222 26.77 6.76 7.28
N LEU A 223 26.63 7.82 6.48
CA LEU A 223 26.87 7.78 5.04
C LEU A 223 28.36 7.60 4.76
N TRP A 224 29.22 8.31 5.51
CA TRP A 224 30.67 8.15 5.46
C TRP A 224 31.12 6.72 5.75
N ALA A 225 30.57 6.09 6.78
CA ALA A 225 30.94 4.71 7.15
C ALA A 225 30.41 3.64 6.19
N PHE A 226 29.44 3.99 5.34
CA PHE A 226 28.89 3.09 4.34
C PHE A 226 29.72 3.05 3.05
N GLU A 227 30.37 4.16 2.71
CA GLU A 227 31.31 4.28 1.59
C GLU A 227 32.68 3.64 1.91
#